data_AF-A0A5S5D9V1-F1
#
_entry.id   AF-A0A5S5D9V1-F1
#
_cell.length_a   1.000
_cell.length_b   1.000
_cell.length_c   1.000
_cell.angle_alpha   90.00
_cell.angle_beta   90.00
_cell.angle_gamma   90.00
#
_symmetry.space_group_name_H-M   'P 1'
#
loop_
_entity.id
_entity.type
_entity.pdbx_description
1 polymer ?
#
loop_
_entity_poly.entity_id
_entity_poly.type
_entity_poly.pdbx_seq_one_letter_code
_entity_poly.pdbx_strand_id
1 'polypeptide(L)'
;MAKNHGKQIKDDAKYEALREKGMSKEKAARISNTPAAGRKGGKASDLDYLSKDQLLEEAKKIGIKGRHKMKKSELIDAIRNH
;
A
#
# COMPACT_ATOMS: atom_id res chain seq x y z
N MET A 1 -20.37 15.53 17.36
CA MET A 1 -19.09 16.20 17.10
C MET A 1 -18.02 15.42 17.84
N ALA A 2 -16.93 15.07 17.17
CA ALA A 2 -15.84 14.35 17.85
C ALA A 2 -15.18 15.27 18.90
N LYS A 3 -14.86 14.74 20.08
CA LYS A 3 -14.13 15.47 21.11
C LYS A 3 -12.73 15.78 20.60
N ASN A 4 -12.27 16.99 20.85
CA ASN A 4 -10.89 17.39 20.54
C ASN A 4 -9.96 16.79 21.60
N HIS A 5 -9.14 15.81 21.21
CA HIS A 5 -8.16 15.17 22.09
C HIS A 5 -6.79 15.87 22.11
N GLY A 6 -6.71 17.07 21.53
CA GLY A 6 -5.52 17.91 21.48
C GLY A 6 -4.50 17.45 20.42
N LYS A 7 -3.33 18.12 20.39
CA LYS A 7 -2.27 17.88 19.38
C LYS A 7 -1.69 16.45 19.38
N GLN A 8 -2.07 15.62 20.35
CA GLN A 8 -1.63 14.22 20.46
C GLN A 8 -2.38 13.30 19.50
N ILE A 9 -3.59 13.66 19.05
CA ILE A 9 -4.40 12.87 18.12
C ILE A 9 -4.55 13.66 16.81
N LYS A 10 -4.14 13.05 15.71
CA LYS A 10 -4.21 13.67 14.37
C LYS A 10 -5.58 13.51 13.70
N ASP A 11 -6.35 12.51 14.11
CA ASP A 11 -7.68 12.20 13.59
C ASP A 11 -8.60 11.78 14.76
N ASP A 12 -9.27 12.78 15.33
CA ASP A 12 -10.16 12.61 16.49
C ASP A 12 -11.36 11.73 16.16
N ALA A 13 -11.95 11.89 14.97
CA ALA A 13 -13.10 11.11 14.55
C ALA A 13 -12.77 9.62 14.45
N LYS A 14 -11.62 9.29 13.86
CA LYS A 14 -11.13 7.91 13.79
C LYS A 14 -10.75 7.37 15.17
N TYR A 15 -10.16 8.20 16.03
CA TYR A 15 -9.80 7.80 17.39
C TYR A 15 -11.04 7.41 18.20
N GLU A 16 -12.08 8.24 18.19
CA GLU A 16 -13.34 7.95 18.88
C GLU A 16 -14.02 6.70 18.33
N ALA A 17 -14.11 6.55 17.01
CA ALA A 17 -14.67 5.36 16.40
C ALA A 17 -13.92 4.08 16.82
N LEU A 18 -12.60 4.14 16.99
CA LEU A 18 -11.80 3.02 17.48
C LEU A 18 -12.03 2.77 18.98
N ARG A 19 -12.25 3.82 19.78
CA ARG A 19 -12.61 3.72 21.20
C ARG A 19 -13.99 3.11 21.41
N GLU A 20 -14.97 3.48 20.60
CA GLU A 20 -16.31 2.89 20.60
C GLU A 20 -16.29 1.42 20.20
N LYS A 21 -15.40 1.03 19.29
CA LYS A 21 -15.12 -0.38 18.95
C LYS A 21 -14.37 -1.16 20.04
N GLY A 22 -14.13 -0.57 21.21
CA GLY A 22 -13.48 -1.22 22.34
C GLY A 22 -11.95 -1.27 22.27
N MET A 23 -11.30 -0.53 21.35
CA MET A 23 -9.83 -0.49 21.34
C MET A 23 -9.27 0.29 22.53
N SER A 24 -8.10 -0.13 23.00
CA SER A 24 -7.35 0.60 24.03
C SER A 24 -6.95 1.99 23.53
N LYS A 25 -6.80 2.94 24.46
CA LYS A 25 -6.42 4.33 24.19
C LYS A 25 -5.16 4.42 23.32
N GLU A 26 -4.12 3.66 23.67
CA GLU A 26 -2.84 3.67 22.97
C GLU A 26 -2.95 3.08 21.56
N LYS A 27 -3.72 2.01 21.37
CA LYS A 27 -3.91 1.37 20.07
C LYS A 27 -4.72 2.28 19.14
N ALA A 28 -5.80 2.88 19.64
CA ALA A 28 -6.59 3.86 18.90
C ALA A 28 -5.73 5.07 18.50
N ALA A 29 -4.98 5.65 19.43
CA ALA A 29 -4.10 6.79 19.16
C ALA A 29 -3.06 6.47 18.08
N ARG A 30 -2.42 5.30 18.16
CA ARG A 30 -1.43 4.86 17.16
C ARG A 30 -2.04 4.76 15.75
N ILE A 31 -3.23 4.18 15.63
CA ILE A 31 -3.92 3.99 14.34
C ILE A 31 -4.45 5.33 13.79
N SER A 32 -4.92 6.23 14.65
CA SER A 32 -5.38 7.57 14.24
C SER A 32 -4.23 8.49 13.85
N ASN A 33 -3.06 8.34 14.47
CA ASN A 33 -1.87 9.14 14.19
C ASN A 33 -1.05 8.65 12.99
N THR A 34 -1.38 7.47 12.46
CA THR A 34 -0.71 6.88 11.31
C THR A 34 -1.52 7.16 10.03
N PRO A 35 -1.14 8.17 9.23
CA PRO A 35 -1.70 8.33 7.90
C PRO A 35 -1.32 7.11 7.05
N ALA A 36 -2.26 6.62 6.25
CA ALA A 36 -2.03 5.57 5.23
C ALA A 36 -1.72 4.13 5.73
N ALA A 37 -2.25 3.69 6.87
CA ALA A 37 -2.24 2.26 7.23
C ALA A 37 -2.90 1.34 6.14
N GLY A 38 -3.74 1.91 5.26
CA GLY A 38 -4.35 1.22 4.12
C GLY A 38 -3.50 1.16 2.83
N ARG A 39 -2.28 1.72 2.81
CA ARG A 39 -1.38 1.63 1.63
C ARG A 39 -0.34 0.50 1.72
N LYS A 40 -0.55 -0.51 2.57
CA LYS A 40 0.13 -1.80 2.39
C LYS A 40 -0.67 -2.63 1.38
N GLY A 41 -0.37 -2.48 0.09
CA GLY A 41 -0.80 -3.45 -0.95
C GLY A 41 -1.87 -3.00 -1.95
N GLY A 42 -2.19 -1.70 -2.07
CA GLY A 42 -3.34 -1.21 -2.84
C GLY A 42 -3.05 -0.49 -4.15
N LYS A 43 -1.85 -0.63 -4.72
CA LYS A 43 -1.62 -0.32 -6.14
C LYS A 43 -1.03 -1.58 -6.74
N ALA A 44 -1.87 -2.55 -7.04
CA ALA A 44 -1.49 -3.54 -8.04
C ALA A 44 -1.24 -2.71 -9.30
N SER A 45 0.02 -2.41 -9.57
CA SER A 45 0.44 -1.75 -10.79
C SER A 45 -0.27 -2.43 -11.96
N ASP A 46 -0.81 -1.66 -12.91
CA ASP A 46 -1.59 -2.10 -14.08
C ASP A 46 -0.81 -3.04 -15.03
N LEU A 47 0.28 -3.65 -14.55
CA LEU A 47 1.13 -4.64 -15.20
C LEU A 47 0.31 -5.83 -15.75
N ASP A 48 -0.77 -6.20 -15.07
CA ASP A 48 -1.68 -7.26 -15.56
C ASP A 48 -2.36 -6.85 -16.89
N TYR A 49 -2.61 -5.56 -17.10
CA TYR A 49 -3.19 -5.00 -18.31
C TYR A 49 -2.15 -4.62 -19.38
N LEU A 50 -0.88 -4.48 -19.01
CA LEU A 50 0.18 -4.18 -19.97
C LEU A 50 0.41 -5.33 -20.97
N SER A 51 0.85 -4.99 -22.18
CA SER A 51 1.31 -5.99 -23.15
C SER A 51 2.64 -6.61 -22.69
N LYS A 52 2.98 -7.79 -23.24
CA LYS A 52 4.27 -8.43 -22.94
C LYS A 52 5.46 -7.52 -23.30
N ASP A 53 5.35 -6.76 -24.39
CA ASP A 53 6.41 -5.85 -24.83
C ASP A 53 6.61 -4.68 -23.85
N GLN A 54 5.52 -4.12 -23.33
CA GLN A 54 5.60 -3.08 -22.29
C GLN A 54 6.23 -3.62 -21.01
N LEU A 55 5.91 -4.86 -20.62
CA LEU A 55 6.55 -5.51 -19.46
C LEU A 55 8.03 -5.80 -19.70
N LEU A 56 8.43 -6.14 -20.93
CA LEU A 56 9.85 -6.31 -21.28
C LEU A 56 10.62 -5.01 -21.18
N GLU A 57 10.06 -3.90 -21.67
CA GLU A 57 10.69 -2.58 -21.57
C GLU A 57 10.77 -2.12 -20.11
N GLU A 58 9.73 -2.35 -19.31
CA GLU A 58 9.76 -2.02 -17.88
C GLU A 58 10.79 -2.87 -17.14
N ALA A 59 10.82 -4.18 -17.39
CA ALA A 59 11.83 -5.09 -16.86
C ALA A 59 13.25 -4.71 -17.29
N LYS A 60 13.43 -4.14 -18.50
CA LYS A 60 14.71 -3.63 -18.99
C LYS A 60 15.14 -2.37 -18.25
N LYS A 61 14.25 -1.41 -18.01
CA LYS A 61 14.54 -0.19 -17.22
C LYS A 61 15.01 -0.53 -15.81
N ILE A 62 14.38 -1.53 -15.20
CA ILE A 62 14.66 -1.98 -13.84
C ILE A 62 15.93 -2.87 -13.79
N GLY A 63 16.33 -3.48 -14.90
CA GLY A 63 17.55 -4.28 -15.00
C GLY A 63 17.36 -5.79 -14.79
N ILE A 64 16.14 -6.29 -14.91
CA ILE A 64 15.82 -7.71 -14.79
C ILE A 64 16.50 -8.51 -15.92
N LYS A 65 17.41 -9.41 -15.54
CA LYS A 65 18.12 -10.32 -16.44
C LYS A 65 17.23 -11.51 -16.80
N GLY A 66 17.42 -12.06 -17.99
CA GLY A 66 16.62 -13.21 -18.45
C GLY A 66 15.16 -12.87 -18.82
N ARG A 67 14.76 -11.59 -18.80
CA ARG A 67 13.40 -11.11 -19.15
C ARG A 67 12.83 -11.67 -20.46
N HIS A 68 13.66 -11.91 -21.48
CA HIS A 68 13.21 -12.48 -22.76
C HIS A 68 12.81 -13.96 -22.68
N LYS A 69 13.29 -14.69 -21.66
CA LYS A 69 12.90 -16.09 -21.41
C LYS A 69 11.62 -16.19 -20.57
N MET A 70 11.20 -15.08 -19.94
CA MET A 70 10.04 -15.02 -19.06
C MET A 70 8.72 -14.88 -19.85
N LYS A 71 7.67 -15.52 -19.32
CA LYS A 71 6.28 -15.31 -19.74
C LYS A 71 5.73 -14.02 -19.12
N LYS A 72 4.57 -13.58 -19.59
CA LYS A 72 3.92 -12.33 -19.13
C LYS A 72 3.78 -12.31 -17.60
N SER A 73 3.29 -13.40 -17.01
CA SER A 73 3.14 -13.54 -15.55
C SER A 73 4.47 -13.44 -14.81
N GLU A 74 5.49 -14.16 -15.29
CA GLU A 74 6.83 -14.13 -14.70
C GLU A 74 7.47 -12.74 -14.77
N LEU A 75 7.23 -11.98 -15.84
CA LEU A 75 7.65 -10.57 -15.94
C LEU A 75 6.93 -9.70 -14.91
N ILE A 76 5.62 -9.87 -14.74
CA ILE A 76 4.83 -9.11 -13.76
C ILE A 76 5.34 -9.39 -12.34
N ASP A 77 5.56 -10.66 -12.00
CA ASP A 77 6.08 -11.06 -10.70
C ASP A 77 7.50 -10.55 -10.47
N ALA A 78 8.37 -10.65 -11.48
CA ALA A 78 9.73 -10.12 -11.39
C ALA A 78 9.75 -8.60 -11.21
N ILE A 79 8.87 -7.86 -11.91
CA ILE A 79 8.73 -6.40 -11.75
C ILE A 79 8.15 -6.04 -10.38
N ARG A 80 7.20 -6.83 -9.85
CA ARG A 80 6.58 -6.58 -8.54
C ARG A 80 7.52 -6.86 -7.36
N ASN A 81 8.43 -7.82 -7.51
CA ASN A 81 9.33 -8.28 -6.44
C ASN A 81 10.76 -7.73 -6.56
N HIS A 82 11.01 -6.83 -7.51
CA HIS A 82 12.29 -6.13 -7.67
C HIS A 82 12.27 -4.79 -6.92
#